data_AF-A0A2V9PBM9-F1
#
_entry.id   AF-A0A2V9PBM9-F1
#
_cell.length_a   1.000
_cell.length_b   1.000
_cell.length_c   1.000
_cell.angle_alpha   90.00
_cell.angle_beta   90.00
_cell.angle_gamma   90.00
#
_symmetry.space_group_name_H-M   'P 1'
#
loop_
_entity.id
_entity.type
_entity.pdbx_description
1 polymer ?
#
loop_
_entity_poly.entity_id
_entity_poly.type
_entity_poly.pdbx_seq_one_letter_code
_entity_poly.pdbx_strand_id
1 'polypeptide(L)'
;AKQVIVENTGHVIALEDYDNCGSEMVRRFVETLDAGDTSCATKIAEVHLVPKFAVQTADFDPATAIAGNQANEKELRVAAVAAQTVGDALARWWVNDTGKGVGLRGGHFKYKTSGSHSIYKLEYLRWTDDVSVSGRADWDYNFPGAVKAYLKVSGLGGAKGTLNIKWNSRVPGSTAQITGKIGSSKVAATVYGP
;
A
#
# COMPACT_ATOMS: atom_id res chain seq x y z
N ALA A 1 12.01 -36.20 -3.30
CA ALA A 1 11.43 -35.06 -4.05
C ALA A 1 12.09 -33.78 -3.56
N LYS A 2 12.45 -32.84 -4.45
CA LYS A 2 12.93 -31.50 -4.07
C LYS A 2 11.74 -30.55 -4.13
N GLN A 3 11.42 -29.91 -3.00
CA GLN A 3 10.38 -28.89 -2.92
C GLN A 3 11.05 -27.51 -2.93
N VAL A 4 10.49 -26.57 -3.69
CA VAL A 4 10.85 -25.15 -3.63
C VAL A 4 9.67 -24.40 -3.06
N ILE A 5 9.88 -23.67 -1.96
CA ILE A 5 8.87 -22.83 -1.34
C ILE A 5 9.09 -21.42 -1.88
N VAL A 6 8.08 -20.87 -2.54
CA VAL A 6 8.09 -19.49 -3.02
C VAL A 6 7.26 -18.67 -2.06
N GLU A 7 7.94 -17.88 -1.24
CA GLU A 7 7.34 -17.11 -0.16
C GLU A 7 6.45 -16.00 -0.70
N ASN A 8 5.45 -15.59 0.09
CA ASN A 8 4.62 -14.41 -0.17
C ASN A 8 3.87 -14.41 -1.52
N THR A 9 3.57 -15.59 -2.06
CA THR A 9 2.78 -15.74 -3.29
C THR A 9 1.35 -16.20 -3.01
N GLY A 10 0.47 -16.01 -4.00
CA GLY A 10 -0.92 -16.45 -3.95
C GLY A 10 -1.10 -17.95 -4.22
N HIS A 11 -2.34 -18.34 -4.54
CA HIS A 11 -2.71 -19.75 -4.75
C HIS A 11 -1.91 -20.44 -5.88
N VAL A 12 -1.52 -19.68 -6.91
CA VAL A 12 -0.75 -20.19 -8.06
C VAL A 12 0.55 -19.42 -8.18
N ILE A 13 1.67 -20.13 -8.12
CA ILE A 13 3.02 -19.53 -8.02
C ILE A 13 3.60 -19.16 -9.39
N ALA A 14 3.21 -19.89 -10.44
CA ALA A 14 3.74 -19.73 -11.80
C ALA A 14 2.78 -19.03 -12.77
N LEU A 15 1.62 -18.59 -12.27
CA LEU A 15 0.63 -17.81 -13.00
C LEU A 15 0.51 -16.45 -12.31
N GLU A 16 0.38 -15.36 -13.08
CA GLU A 16 0.34 -13.99 -12.53
C GLU A 16 1.60 -13.65 -11.70
N ASP A 17 2.74 -14.24 -12.10
CA ASP A 17 4.05 -14.08 -11.47
C ASP A 17 4.75 -12.79 -11.92
N TYR A 18 4.31 -11.67 -11.35
CA TYR A 18 4.88 -10.35 -11.66
C TYR A 18 6.36 -10.21 -11.27
N ASP A 19 6.88 -11.09 -10.42
CA ASP A 19 8.27 -11.09 -9.97
C ASP A 19 9.15 -12.05 -10.79
N ASN A 20 8.56 -12.75 -11.77
CA ASN A 20 9.19 -13.73 -12.68
C ASN A 20 10.05 -14.78 -11.95
N CYS A 21 9.59 -15.21 -10.78
CA CYS A 21 10.27 -16.23 -9.98
C CYS A 21 9.71 -17.63 -10.26
N GLY A 22 8.44 -17.85 -9.96
CA GLY A 22 7.75 -19.14 -10.12
C GLY A 22 7.63 -19.59 -11.57
N SER A 23 7.27 -18.70 -12.49
CA SER A 23 7.03 -19.02 -13.90
C SER A 23 8.31 -19.51 -14.58
N GLU A 24 9.43 -18.83 -14.33
CA GLU A 24 10.73 -19.20 -14.91
C GLU A 24 11.24 -20.53 -14.35
N MET A 25 11.08 -20.77 -13.04
CA MET A 25 11.43 -22.06 -12.43
C MET A 25 10.59 -23.21 -13.00
N VAL A 26 9.28 -23.02 -13.17
CA VAL A 26 8.40 -24.06 -13.74
C VAL A 26 8.74 -24.35 -15.19
N ARG A 27 8.94 -23.31 -16.02
CA ARG A 27 9.31 -23.47 -17.43
C ARG A 27 10.61 -24.27 -17.57
N ARG A 28 11.64 -23.90 -16.81
CA ARG A 28 12.92 -24.60 -16.81
C ARG A 28 12.80 -26.04 -16.34
N PHE A 29 12.02 -26.29 -15.28
CA PHE A 29 11.82 -27.64 -14.76
C PHE A 29 11.13 -28.54 -15.79
N VAL A 30 10.12 -28.03 -16.50
CA VAL A 30 9.47 -28.80 -17.57
C VAL A 30 10.44 -29.13 -18.71
N GLU A 31 11.36 -28.23 -19.03
CA GLU A 31 12.35 -28.41 -20.09
C GLU A 31 13.53 -29.32 -19.71
N THR A 32 13.98 -29.26 -18.45
CA THR A 32 15.27 -29.83 -18.04
C THR A 32 15.19 -30.78 -16.84
N LEU A 33 14.02 -30.92 -16.21
CA LEU A 33 13.81 -31.58 -14.92
C LEU A 33 14.60 -30.97 -13.75
N ASP A 34 15.05 -29.72 -13.90
CA ASP A 34 15.74 -28.93 -12.89
C ASP A 34 15.14 -27.51 -12.79
N ALA A 35 14.86 -27.06 -11.56
CA ALA A 35 14.36 -25.72 -11.29
C ALA A 35 15.43 -24.62 -11.44
N GLY A 36 16.72 -24.97 -11.49
CA GLY A 36 17.82 -24.02 -11.62
C GLY A 36 18.03 -23.17 -10.37
N ASP A 37 18.30 -21.87 -10.56
CA ASP A 37 18.45 -20.90 -9.48
C ASP A 37 17.08 -20.54 -8.88
N THR A 38 16.93 -20.83 -7.58
CA THR A 38 15.71 -20.57 -6.83
C THR A 38 15.86 -19.40 -5.84
N SER A 39 16.91 -18.58 -5.97
CA SER A 39 17.23 -17.51 -5.01
C SER A 39 16.21 -16.37 -4.98
N CYS A 40 15.34 -16.26 -5.98
CA CYS A 40 14.21 -15.32 -6.00
C CYS A 40 13.10 -15.73 -5.02
N ALA A 41 13.03 -17.01 -4.64
CA ALA A 41 11.89 -17.57 -3.92
C ALA A 41 11.69 -16.99 -2.51
N THR A 42 12.73 -16.36 -1.94
CA THR A 42 12.70 -15.70 -0.62
C THR A 42 12.81 -14.17 -0.73
N LYS A 43 12.60 -13.60 -1.92
CA LYS A 43 12.77 -12.16 -2.20
C LYS A 43 11.47 -11.47 -2.61
N ILE A 44 10.40 -12.23 -2.79
CA ILE A 44 9.08 -11.67 -3.09
C ILE A 44 8.59 -10.92 -1.85
N ALA A 45 8.18 -9.68 -2.06
CA ALA A 45 7.66 -8.83 -0.99
C ALA A 45 6.44 -9.45 -0.35
N GLU A 46 6.29 -9.27 0.96
CA GLU A 46 5.19 -9.83 1.70
C GLU A 46 3.82 -9.31 1.24
N VAL A 47 2.80 -10.16 1.38
CA VAL A 47 1.42 -9.71 1.20
C VAL A 47 1.11 -8.73 2.32
N HIS A 48 0.96 -7.46 1.98
CA HIS A 48 0.70 -6.42 2.98
C HIS A 48 -0.68 -6.64 3.61
N LEU A 49 -0.67 -7.03 4.89
CA LEU A 49 -1.88 -7.22 5.67
C LEU A 49 -2.27 -5.91 6.35
N VAL A 50 -3.58 -5.66 6.42
CA VAL A 50 -4.07 -4.54 7.21
C VAL A 50 -3.87 -4.85 8.70
N PRO A 51 -3.29 -3.93 9.49
CA PRO A 51 -3.00 -4.20 10.90
C PRO A 51 -4.29 -4.34 11.71
N LYS A 52 -5.37 -3.63 11.30
CA LYS A 52 -6.68 -3.66 11.97
C LYS A 52 -7.79 -3.09 11.07
N PHE A 53 -8.98 -3.69 11.10
CA PHE A 53 -10.20 -3.14 10.49
C PHE A 53 -10.91 -2.12 11.40
N ALA A 54 -10.17 -1.12 11.89
CA ALA A 54 -10.67 -0.12 12.84
C ALA A 54 -11.91 0.63 12.31
N VAL A 55 -12.91 0.83 13.17
CA VAL A 55 -14.11 1.63 12.84
C VAL A 55 -13.82 3.12 12.98
N GLN A 56 -13.13 3.50 14.07
CA GLN A 56 -12.74 4.86 14.37
C GLN A 56 -11.22 5.00 14.35
N THR A 57 -10.72 6.20 14.07
CA THR A 57 -9.27 6.49 14.04
C THR A 57 -8.63 6.27 15.41
N ALA A 58 -9.38 6.45 16.50
CA ALA A 58 -8.91 6.19 17.86
C ALA A 58 -8.51 4.72 18.09
N ASP A 59 -9.07 3.78 17.32
CA ASP A 59 -8.77 2.35 17.43
C ASP A 59 -7.53 1.93 16.64
N PHE A 60 -6.92 2.84 15.89
CA PHE A 60 -5.81 2.58 14.98
C PHE A 60 -4.47 3.04 15.57
N ASP A 61 -3.41 2.25 15.47
CA ASP A 61 -2.11 2.63 16.03
C ASP A 61 -1.54 3.90 15.37
N PRO A 62 -0.90 4.81 16.12
CA PRO A 62 -0.32 6.02 15.57
C PRO A 62 0.86 5.69 14.65
N ALA A 63 1.09 6.53 13.63
CA ALA A 63 2.33 6.50 12.87
C ALA A 63 3.53 6.81 13.79
N THR A 64 4.66 6.16 13.54
CA THR A 64 5.90 6.37 14.31
C THR A 64 6.49 7.71 13.93
N ALA A 65 6.55 8.65 14.87
CA ALA A 65 7.16 9.96 14.66
C ALA A 65 8.66 9.82 14.34
N ILE A 66 9.15 10.62 13.41
CA ILE A 66 10.59 10.75 13.10
C ILE A 66 11.08 12.19 13.33
N ALA A 67 12.37 12.42 13.13
CA ALA A 67 12.98 13.73 13.34
C ALA A 67 12.23 14.86 12.61
N GLY A 68 11.92 15.93 13.34
CA GLY A 68 11.20 17.10 12.83
C GLY A 68 9.67 16.99 12.82
N ASN A 69 9.10 15.93 13.40
CA ASN A 69 7.67 15.83 13.67
C ASN A 69 7.24 16.79 14.80
N GLN A 70 6.10 17.43 14.61
CA GLN A 70 5.42 18.27 15.61
C GLN A 70 3.99 17.80 15.90
N ALA A 71 3.54 16.75 15.20
CA ALA A 71 2.20 16.21 15.33
C ALA A 71 2.03 15.40 16.63
N ASN A 72 0.89 15.57 17.28
CA ASN A 72 0.52 14.77 18.44
C ASN A 72 0.01 13.37 18.03
N GLU A 73 -0.26 12.52 19.01
CA GLU A 73 -0.69 11.14 18.77
C GLU A 73 -1.95 11.04 17.90
N LYS A 74 -2.97 11.88 18.13
CA LYS A 74 -4.21 11.86 17.33
C LYS A 74 -3.94 12.18 15.87
N GLU A 75 -3.09 13.16 15.61
CA GLU A 75 -2.67 13.54 14.26
C GLU A 75 -1.85 12.44 13.60
N LEU A 76 -1.01 11.72 14.35
CA LEU A 76 -0.25 10.56 13.86
C LEU A 76 -1.16 9.35 13.55
N ARG A 77 -2.26 9.15 14.29
CA ARG A 77 -3.28 8.15 13.94
C ARG A 77 -3.99 8.50 12.64
N VAL A 78 -4.34 9.77 12.44
CA VAL A 78 -4.91 10.25 11.16
C VAL A 78 -3.93 10.02 10.01
N ALA A 79 -2.64 10.29 10.21
CA ALA A 79 -1.59 10.02 9.20
C ALA A 79 -1.49 8.53 8.85
N ALA A 80 -1.54 7.64 9.85
CA ALA A 80 -1.53 6.19 9.63
C ALA A 80 -2.76 5.71 8.87
N VAL A 81 -3.96 6.16 9.27
CA VAL A 81 -5.22 5.86 8.56
C VAL A 81 -5.16 6.35 7.10
N ALA A 82 -4.57 7.52 6.84
CA ALA A 82 -4.42 8.04 5.49
C ALA A 82 -3.55 7.14 4.60
N ALA A 83 -2.43 6.63 5.12
CA ALA A 83 -1.58 5.68 4.39
C ALA A 83 -2.34 4.39 4.05
N GLN A 84 -3.05 3.83 5.04
CA GLN A 84 -3.80 2.58 4.90
C GLN A 84 -5.00 2.72 3.95
N THR A 85 -5.65 3.89 3.94
CA THR A 85 -6.72 4.20 2.98
C THR A 85 -6.22 4.15 1.53
N VAL A 86 -4.99 4.61 1.26
CA VAL A 86 -4.39 4.50 -0.07
C VAL A 86 -3.97 3.06 -0.36
N GLY A 87 -3.33 2.40 0.60
CA GLY A 87 -2.95 0.97 0.50
C GLY A 87 -4.11 0.07 0.09
N ASP A 88 -5.25 0.19 0.78
CA ASP A 88 -6.46 -0.57 0.46
C ASP A 88 -6.93 -0.35 -1.00
N ALA A 89 -6.91 0.89 -1.48
CA ALA A 89 -7.29 1.17 -2.86
C ALA A 89 -6.32 0.53 -3.88
N LEU A 90 -5.02 0.53 -3.59
CA LEU A 90 -3.98 -0.06 -4.43
C LEU A 90 -4.04 -1.60 -4.43
N ALA A 91 -4.24 -2.22 -3.26
CA ALA A 91 -4.33 -3.67 -3.11
C ALA A 91 -5.45 -4.28 -3.96
N ARG A 92 -6.51 -3.51 -4.24
CA ARG A 92 -7.66 -3.93 -5.04
C ARG A 92 -7.44 -3.85 -6.54
N TRP A 93 -6.31 -3.33 -7.00
CA TRP A 93 -6.01 -3.14 -8.43
C TRP A 93 -6.17 -4.41 -9.25
N TRP A 94 -5.64 -5.53 -8.73
CA TRP A 94 -5.56 -6.77 -9.52
C TRP A 94 -6.93 -7.45 -9.68
N VAL A 95 -7.86 -7.27 -8.73
CA VAL A 95 -9.21 -7.87 -8.75
C VAL A 95 -10.30 -6.92 -9.26
N ASN A 96 -9.94 -5.73 -9.77
CA ASN A 96 -10.91 -4.69 -10.08
C ASN A 96 -10.80 -4.12 -11.49
N ASP A 97 -11.18 -4.90 -12.49
CA ASP A 97 -11.09 -4.48 -13.90
C ASP A 97 -11.97 -3.27 -14.27
N THR A 98 -12.86 -2.81 -13.37
CA THR A 98 -13.72 -1.64 -13.63
C THR A 98 -13.01 -0.29 -13.52
N GLY A 99 -11.80 -0.27 -12.95
CA GLY A 99 -11.03 0.96 -12.73
C GLY A 99 -11.64 1.92 -11.70
N LYS A 100 -12.57 1.45 -10.85
CA LYS A 100 -13.22 2.27 -9.82
C LYS A 100 -13.68 1.43 -8.64
N GLY A 101 -13.81 2.03 -7.47
CA GLY A 101 -14.28 1.33 -6.27
C GLY A 101 -14.75 2.28 -5.18
N VAL A 102 -15.20 1.70 -4.07
CA VAL A 102 -15.66 2.44 -2.88
C VAL A 102 -14.78 2.09 -1.69
N GLY A 103 -14.62 3.02 -0.75
CA GLY A 103 -13.90 2.73 0.50
C GLY A 103 -14.73 1.85 1.42
N LEU A 104 -14.08 1.15 2.33
CA LEU A 104 -14.73 0.26 3.30
C LEU A 104 -15.86 0.95 4.08
N ARG A 105 -15.68 2.25 4.37
CA ARG A 105 -16.65 3.08 5.11
C ARG A 105 -17.15 4.28 4.30
N GLY A 106 -17.06 4.18 2.98
CA GLY A 106 -17.57 5.18 2.05
C GLY A 106 -16.52 5.97 1.29
N GLY A 107 -17.00 6.95 0.54
CA GLY A 107 -16.24 7.59 -0.53
C GLY A 107 -15.93 6.63 -1.68
N HIS A 108 -15.16 7.12 -2.64
CA HIS A 108 -14.83 6.33 -3.82
C HIS A 108 -13.45 6.66 -4.39
N PHE A 109 -12.93 5.75 -5.18
CA PHE A 109 -11.74 5.94 -5.97
C PHE A 109 -11.97 5.55 -7.42
N LYS A 110 -11.14 6.11 -8.29
CA LYS A 110 -10.98 5.69 -9.69
C LYS A 110 -9.51 5.54 -9.98
N TYR A 111 -9.15 4.61 -10.86
CA TYR A 111 -7.81 4.53 -11.38
C TYR A 111 -7.79 4.30 -12.88
N LYS A 112 -6.64 4.61 -13.47
CA LYS A 112 -6.31 4.28 -14.85
C LYS A 112 -4.91 3.73 -14.89
N THR A 113 -4.74 2.61 -15.59
CA THR A 113 -3.44 1.98 -15.77
C THR A 113 -2.94 2.22 -17.20
N SER A 114 -1.67 2.59 -17.32
CA SER A 114 -0.97 2.76 -18.59
C SER A 114 0.49 2.34 -18.41
N GLY A 115 0.93 1.33 -19.15
CA GLY A 115 2.21 0.68 -18.87
C GLY A 115 2.23 0.16 -17.43
N SER A 116 3.35 0.35 -16.72
CA SER A 116 3.49 -0.06 -15.32
C SER A 116 2.87 0.90 -14.29
N HIS A 117 2.27 2.01 -14.74
CA HIS A 117 1.74 3.03 -13.84
C HIS A 117 0.22 2.91 -13.69
N SER A 118 -0.23 2.84 -12.44
CA SER A 118 -1.63 2.96 -12.06
C SER A 118 -1.86 4.26 -11.29
N ILE A 119 -2.67 5.13 -11.88
CA ILE A 119 -2.95 6.47 -11.37
C ILE A 119 -4.30 6.48 -10.67
N TYR A 120 -4.31 6.78 -9.37
CA TYR A 120 -5.52 6.83 -8.54
C TYR A 120 -5.99 8.26 -8.29
N LYS A 121 -7.31 8.46 -8.34
CA LYS A 121 -8.01 9.64 -7.82
C LYS A 121 -8.93 9.20 -6.69
N LEU A 122 -8.76 9.80 -5.51
CA LEU A 122 -9.53 9.49 -4.31
C LEU A 122 -10.48 10.65 -4.00
N GLU A 123 -11.73 10.33 -3.74
CA GLU A 123 -12.80 11.30 -3.44
C GLU A 123 -13.51 10.88 -2.15
N TYR A 124 -13.13 11.56 -1.07
CA TYR A 124 -13.63 11.33 0.30
C TYR A 124 -13.55 9.87 0.74
N LEU A 125 -12.54 9.12 0.28
CA LEU A 125 -12.35 7.71 0.57
C LEU A 125 -12.16 7.49 2.07
N ARG A 126 -12.84 6.49 2.63
CA ARG A 126 -12.86 6.22 4.07
C ARG A 126 -12.43 4.80 4.39
N TRP A 127 -11.31 4.70 5.10
CA TRP A 127 -10.94 3.49 5.83
C TRP A 127 -11.63 3.44 7.20
N THR A 128 -11.72 4.56 7.92
CA THR A 128 -12.49 4.73 9.18
C THR A 128 -13.69 5.65 8.96
N ASP A 129 -14.70 5.60 9.82
CA ASP A 129 -15.91 6.44 9.69
C ASP A 129 -15.61 7.94 9.85
N ASP A 130 -14.57 8.26 10.62
CA ASP A 130 -14.23 9.60 11.09
C ASP A 130 -13.15 10.32 10.27
N VAL A 131 -12.44 9.64 9.37
CA VAL A 131 -11.41 10.24 8.51
C VAL A 131 -11.73 10.01 7.03
N SER A 132 -11.83 11.10 6.26
CA SER A 132 -11.93 11.05 4.81
C SER A 132 -10.61 11.47 4.16
N VAL A 133 -10.22 10.74 3.12
CA VAL A 133 -9.01 10.96 2.34
C VAL A 133 -9.40 11.30 0.90
N SER A 134 -8.92 12.42 0.39
CA SER A 134 -9.06 12.80 -1.01
C SER A 134 -7.70 13.11 -1.60
N GLY A 135 -7.51 12.95 -2.90
CA GLY A 135 -6.22 13.26 -3.53
C GLY A 135 -5.88 12.37 -4.69
N ARG A 136 -4.57 12.20 -4.92
CA ARG A 136 -4.03 11.40 -6.02
C ARG A 136 -2.92 10.50 -5.52
N ALA A 137 -2.86 9.28 -6.04
CA ALA A 137 -1.69 8.42 -5.94
C ALA A 137 -1.20 7.98 -7.32
N ASP A 138 0.09 7.78 -7.45
CA ASP A 138 0.78 7.22 -8.60
C ASP A 138 1.55 6.00 -8.11
N TRP A 139 1.23 4.85 -8.67
CA TRP A 139 1.85 3.57 -8.35
C TRP A 139 2.49 3.00 -9.61
N ASP A 140 3.82 2.98 -9.63
CA ASP A 140 4.58 2.14 -10.55
C ASP A 140 4.65 0.74 -9.94
N TYR A 141 3.85 -0.18 -10.46
CA TYR A 141 3.76 -1.53 -9.89
C TYR A 141 4.91 -2.44 -10.33
N ASN A 142 5.84 -2.00 -11.19
CA ASN A 142 7.09 -2.74 -11.43
C ASN A 142 8.01 -2.61 -10.22
N PHE A 143 8.91 -3.58 -10.00
CA PHE A 143 9.94 -3.47 -8.96
C PHE A 143 10.69 -2.12 -9.06
N PRO A 144 10.80 -1.33 -7.97
CA PRO A 144 10.56 -1.67 -6.56
C PRO A 144 9.13 -1.46 -6.05
N GLY A 145 8.17 -1.18 -6.93
CA GLY A 145 6.77 -0.94 -6.59
C GLY A 145 6.54 0.48 -6.09
N ALA A 146 7.17 1.47 -6.70
CA ALA A 146 7.20 2.83 -6.16
C ALA A 146 5.81 3.47 -6.10
N VAL A 147 5.41 3.89 -4.90
CA VAL A 147 4.16 4.63 -4.67
C VAL A 147 4.47 6.05 -4.24
N LYS A 148 3.73 7.00 -4.81
CA LYS A 148 3.72 8.42 -4.40
C LYS A 148 2.28 8.89 -4.30
N ALA A 149 1.89 9.44 -3.15
CA ALA A 149 0.55 9.95 -2.92
C ALA A 149 0.57 11.37 -2.35
N TYR A 150 -0.33 12.20 -2.84
CA TYR A 150 -0.60 13.56 -2.39
C TYR A 150 -2.05 13.62 -1.91
N LEU A 151 -2.22 13.72 -0.60
CA LEU A 151 -3.50 13.50 0.06
C LEU A 151 -3.94 14.74 0.83
N LYS A 152 -5.24 14.96 0.84
CA LYS A 152 -5.97 15.84 1.75
C LYS A 152 -6.73 14.96 2.71
N VAL A 153 -6.54 15.22 4.00
CA VAL A 153 -7.25 14.50 5.07
C VAL A 153 -8.22 15.45 5.77
N SER A 154 -9.35 14.91 6.19
CA SER A 154 -10.31 15.58 7.07
C SER A 154 -10.73 14.58 8.14
N GLY A 155 -10.42 14.85 9.40
CA GLY A 155 -10.69 13.99 10.55
C GLY A 155 -11.69 14.57 11.56
N LEU A 156 -11.88 13.83 12.66
CA LEU A 156 -12.70 14.22 13.82
C LEU A 156 -12.33 15.62 14.34
N GLY A 157 -13.34 16.43 14.66
CA GLY A 157 -13.16 17.83 15.10
C GLY A 157 -12.85 18.82 13.97
N GLY A 158 -12.96 18.41 12.70
CA GLY A 158 -12.73 19.28 11.54
C GLY A 158 -11.26 19.51 11.22
N ALA A 159 -10.35 18.76 11.85
CA ALA A 159 -8.93 18.81 11.57
C ALA A 159 -8.67 18.45 10.10
N LYS A 160 -8.09 19.39 9.36
CA LYS A 160 -7.73 19.23 7.95
C LYS A 160 -6.22 19.19 7.80
N GLY A 161 -5.75 18.46 6.81
CA GLY A 161 -4.32 18.35 6.55
C GLY A 161 -3.99 18.00 5.11
N THR A 162 -2.72 18.16 4.77
CA THR A 162 -2.13 17.69 3.52
C THR A 162 -0.95 16.78 3.83
N LEU A 163 -0.91 15.62 3.21
CA LEU A 163 0.13 14.61 3.41
C LEU A 163 0.73 14.19 2.07
N ASN A 164 2.04 14.04 2.05
CA ASN A 164 2.79 13.37 1.00
C ASN A 164 3.23 12.02 1.57
N ILE A 165 2.86 10.94 0.89
CA ILE A 165 3.19 9.58 1.31
C ILE A 165 3.98 8.91 0.18
N LYS A 166 5.05 8.21 0.53
CA LYS A 166 5.82 7.41 -0.44
C LYS A 166 6.33 6.11 0.19
N TRP A 167 6.34 5.04 -0.59
CA TRP A 167 6.91 3.74 -0.21
C TRP A 167 7.22 2.90 -1.45
N ASN A 168 7.86 1.76 -1.24
CA ASN A 168 8.09 0.73 -2.26
C ASN A 168 7.22 -0.48 -1.90
N SER A 169 6.24 -0.83 -2.73
CA SER A 169 5.29 -1.92 -2.49
C SER A 169 5.83 -3.32 -2.84
N ARG A 170 7.00 -3.40 -3.49
CA ARG A 170 7.66 -4.67 -3.86
C ARG A 170 9.03 -4.83 -3.22
N VAL A 171 9.27 -4.17 -2.09
CA VAL A 171 10.50 -4.33 -1.30
C VAL A 171 10.12 -4.92 0.06
N PRO A 172 10.67 -6.07 0.45
CA PRO A 172 10.39 -6.65 1.75
C PRO A 172 10.69 -5.69 2.90
N GLY A 173 9.80 -5.62 3.89
CA GLY A 173 9.96 -4.76 5.07
C GLY A 173 9.87 -3.26 4.78
N SER A 174 9.32 -2.87 3.63
CA SER A 174 9.25 -1.46 3.24
C SER A 174 8.43 -0.64 4.23
N THR A 175 8.84 0.61 4.44
CA THR A 175 8.13 1.55 5.30
C THR A 175 7.63 2.73 4.46
N ALA A 176 6.41 3.16 4.71
CA ALA A 176 5.88 4.36 4.12
C ALA A 176 6.34 5.59 4.90
N GLN A 177 6.96 6.53 4.19
CA GLN A 177 7.32 7.83 4.72
C GLN A 177 6.16 8.80 4.53
N ILE A 178 5.75 9.44 5.61
CA ILE A 178 4.64 10.40 5.64
C ILE A 178 5.20 11.76 6.04
N THR A 179 4.94 12.77 5.23
CA THR A 179 5.32 14.15 5.52
C THR A 179 4.18 15.10 5.19
N GLY A 180 4.10 16.24 5.86
CA GLY A 180 3.09 17.25 5.54
C GLY A 180 2.65 18.04 6.74
N LYS A 181 1.36 18.37 6.81
CA LYS A 181 0.76 19.10 7.92
C LYS A 181 -0.64 18.61 8.21
N ILE A 182 -1.00 18.55 9.49
CA ILE A 182 -2.37 18.40 9.96
C ILE A 182 -2.62 19.53 10.95
N GLY A 183 -3.67 20.32 10.72
CA GLY A 183 -3.84 21.59 11.43
C GLY A 183 -2.61 22.49 11.25
N SER A 184 -2.05 22.98 12.37
CA SER A 184 -0.79 23.73 12.39
C SER A 184 0.45 22.86 12.52
N SER A 185 0.29 21.57 12.84
CA SER A 185 1.39 20.66 13.20
C SER A 185 2.07 20.12 11.96
N LYS A 186 3.41 20.19 11.91
CA LYS A 186 4.21 19.49 10.90
C LYS A 186 4.19 17.98 11.18
N VAL A 187 3.83 17.20 10.18
CA VAL A 187 3.91 15.73 10.21
C VAL A 187 5.21 15.28 9.57
N ALA A 188 5.96 14.45 10.28
CA ALA A 188 7.06 13.66 9.75
C ALA A 188 7.04 12.30 10.48
N ALA A 189 6.59 11.25 9.79
CA ALA A 189 6.36 9.97 10.43
C ALA A 189 6.57 8.80 9.46
N THR A 190 6.61 7.59 9.99
CA THR A 190 6.61 6.35 9.22
C THR A 190 5.53 5.39 9.69
N VAL A 191 5.07 4.56 8.77
CA VAL A 191 4.29 3.35 9.05
C VAL A 191 4.90 2.20 8.26
N TYR A 192 4.59 0.97 8.65
CA TYR A 192 4.84 -0.17 7.78
C TYR A 192 4.10 0.03 6.43
N GLY A 193 4.77 -0.29 5.33
CA GLY A 193 4.29 -0.06 3.97
C GLY A 193 2.92 -0.73 3.76
N PRO A 194 1.87 0.01 3.40
CA PRO A 194 0.59 -0.56 3.02
C PRO A 194 0.62 -1.26 1.67
#